data_AF-A0AB73HB39-F1
#
_entry.id   AF-A0AB73HB39-F1
#
_cell.length_a   1.000
_cell.length_b   1.000
_cell.length_c   1.000
_cell.angle_alpha   90.00
_cell.angle_beta   90.00
_cell.angle_gamma   90.00
#
_symmetry.space_group_name_H-M   'P 1'
#
loop_
_entity.id
_entity.type
_entity.pdbx_description
1 polymer ?
#
loop_
_entity_poly.entity_id
_entity_poly.type
_entity_poly.pdbx_seq_one_letter_code
_entity_poly.pdbx_strand_id
1 'polypeptide(L)'
;MTQYHYLASKAALKTTTHENKTDFIYQNDLDFLSLNFEENIDERTNEKFSYSKYFNPTCNFQVAISEGKLPLKGEEQNNDYESKSLKILHDYIIKASKESDTLELYTSWNGEENLPLTNKTELTIENLTPENLILRDRELLIIKNKTFTYTT
;
A
#
# COMPACT_ATOMS: atom_id res chain seq x y z
N MET A 1 -1.32 5.68 -19.41
CA MET A 1 -0.44 4.91 -18.50
C MET A 1 -1.16 4.76 -17.18
N THR A 2 -0.90 3.68 -16.44
CA THR A 2 -1.53 3.41 -15.14
C THR A 2 -0.50 3.68 -14.04
N GLN A 3 -0.89 4.40 -13.00
CA GLN A 3 -0.07 4.60 -11.81
C GLN A 3 -0.42 3.57 -10.76
N TYR A 4 0.60 2.94 -10.20
CA TYR A 4 0.45 1.92 -9.17
C TYR A 4 0.95 2.44 -7.83
N HIS A 5 0.34 1.91 -6.77
CA HIS A 5 0.87 1.99 -5.42
C HIS A 5 1.43 0.61 -5.08
N TYR A 6 2.57 0.58 -4.40
CA TYR A 6 3.25 -0.65 -4.01
C TYR A 6 3.52 -0.59 -2.52
N LEU A 7 3.25 -1.68 -1.82
CA LEU A 7 3.55 -1.79 -0.39
C LEU A 7 4.52 -2.95 -0.17
N ALA A 8 5.59 -2.70 0.58
CA ALA A 8 6.58 -3.70 0.94
C ALA A 8 6.68 -3.86 2.47
N SER A 9 6.96 -5.08 2.90
CA SER A 9 7.04 -5.49 4.31
C SER A 9 8.03 -6.64 4.51
N LYS A 10 8.61 -6.73 5.70
CA LYS A 10 9.39 -7.91 6.12
C LYS A 10 8.51 -9.12 6.45
N ALA A 11 7.25 -8.87 6.83
CA ALA A 11 6.27 -9.90 7.14
C ALA A 11 5.26 -10.04 5.99
N ALA A 12 4.61 -11.21 5.91
CA ALA A 12 3.63 -11.48 4.87
C ALA A 12 2.51 -10.44 4.85
N LEU A 13 2.19 -9.94 3.65
CA LEU A 13 1.09 -9.02 3.42
C LEU A 13 -0.13 -9.83 2.99
N LYS A 14 -1.27 -9.62 3.64
CA LYS A 14 -2.51 -10.34 3.32
C LYS A 14 -3.08 -9.79 2.01
N THR A 15 -3.36 -10.65 1.05
CA THR A 15 -3.86 -10.22 -0.27
C THR A 15 -5.37 -10.28 -0.41
N THR A 16 -6.05 -10.94 0.54
CA THR A 16 -7.50 -10.93 0.62
C THR A 16 -7.99 -9.93 1.66
N THR A 17 -8.71 -8.90 1.22
CA THR A 17 -9.59 -8.10 2.10
C THR A 17 -10.99 -8.71 2.17
N HIS A 18 -11.10 -10.03 2.38
CA HIS A 18 -12.39 -10.65 2.65
C HIS A 18 -12.73 -10.46 4.12
N GLU A 19 -13.26 -9.30 4.48
CA GLU A 19 -14.13 -9.23 5.65
C GLU A 19 -15.45 -9.86 5.22
N ASN A 20 -15.80 -11.02 5.78
CA ASN A 20 -17.12 -11.63 5.63
C ASN A 20 -18.18 -10.66 6.19
N LYS A 21 -18.64 -9.72 5.37
CA LYS A 21 -19.67 -8.75 5.70
C LYS A 21 -21.04 -9.38 5.44
N THR A 22 -21.46 -10.26 6.35
CA THR A 22 -22.74 -10.97 6.21
C THR A 22 -23.98 -10.14 6.53
N ASP A 23 -23.86 -8.90 7.01
CA ASP A 23 -25.01 -8.12 7.52
C ASP A 23 -25.16 -6.69 6.97
N PHE A 24 -24.50 -6.31 5.86
CA PHE A 24 -24.66 -4.96 5.29
C PHE A 24 -25.70 -4.90 4.17
N ILE A 25 -26.68 -4.01 4.31
CA ILE A 25 -27.52 -3.53 3.20
C ILE A 25 -26.63 -2.61 2.36
N TYR A 26 -26.16 -3.08 1.20
CA TYR A 26 -25.43 -2.26 0.23
C TYR A 26 -26.33 -1.10 -0.21
N GLN A 27 -25.94 0.14 0.06
CA GLN A 27 -26.74 1.34 -0.24
C GLN A 27 -26.38 1.95 -1.58
N ASN A 28 -25.11 1.86 -2.00
CA ASN A 28 -24.64 2.38 -3.29
C ASN A 28 -23.34 1.72 -3.76
N ASP A 29 -22.88 2.10 -4.95
CA ASP A 29 -21.67 1.57 -5.61
C ASP A 29 -20.40 1.69 -4.77
N LEU A 30 -20.31 2.67 -3.85
CA LEU A 30 -19.15 2.79 -2.96
C LEU A 30 -19.03 1.55 -2.07
N ASP A 31 -20.12 0.87 -1.70
CA ASP A 31 -20.09 -0.30 -0.82
C ASP A 31 -19.40 -1.53 -1.44
N PHE A 32 -19.27 -1.55 -2.76
CA PHE A 32 -18.50 -2.54 -3.51
C PHE A 32 -17.04 -2.13 -3.74
N LEU A 33 -16.65 -0.91 -3.33
CA LEU A 33 -15.29 -0.44 -3.49
C LEU A 33 -14.32 -1.28 -2.63
N SER A 34 -13.37 -1.91 -3.30
CA SER A 34 -12.25 -2.63 -2.71
C SER A 34 -10.95 -2.22 -3.39
N LEU A 35 -9.84 -2.59 -2.76
CA LEU A 35 -8.51 -2.57 -3.37
C LEU A 35 -8.11 -4.02 -3.62
N ASN A 36 -7.47 -4.25 -4.76
CA ASN A 36 -6.84 -5.51 -5.09
C ASN A 36 -5.34 -5.44 -4.75
N PHE A 37 -4.80 -6.53 -4.21
CA PHE A 37 -3.41 -6.63 -3.76
C PHE A 37 -2.74 -7.81 -4.45
N GLU A 38 -1.89 -7.53 -5.44
CA GLU A 38 -1.20 -8.54 -6.26
C GLU A 38 0.20 -8.82 -5.69
N GLU A 39 0.49 -10.07 -5.33
CA GLU A 39 1.75 -10.48 -4.73
C GLU A 39 2.92 -10.38 -5.70
N ASN A 40 4.12 -10.16 -5.16
CA ASN A 40 5.37 -10.18 -5.91
C ASN A 40 5.89 -11.58 -6.23
N ILE A 41 5.02 -12.49 -6.65
CA ILE A 41 5.37 -13.88 -7.00
C ILE A 41 5.18 -14.08 -8.50
N ASP A 42 6.21 -14.55 -9.18
CA ASP A 42 6.10 -14.98 -10.59
C ASP A 42 5.32 -16.30 -10.64
N GLU A 43 4.17 -16.32 -11.30
CA GLU A 43 3.30 -17.50 -11.36
C GLU A 43 3.96 -18.73 -12.02
N ARG A 44 4.97 -18.52 -12.88
CA ARG A 44 5.62 -19.59 -13.63
C ARG A 44 6.74 -20.23 -12.82
N THR A 45 7.51 -19.42 -12.09
CA THR A 45 8.66 -19.90 -11.31
C THR A 45 8.34 -20.10 -9.83
N ASN A 46 7.24 -19.51 -9.35
CA ASN A 46 6.89 -19.40 -7.93
C ASN A 46 7.98 -18.68 -7.10
N GLU A 47 8.80 -17.86 -7.75
CA GLU A 47 9.85 -17.07 -7.11
C GLU A 47 9.37 -15.65 -6.84
N LYS A 48 9.88 -15.07 -5.75
CA LYS A 48 9.62 -13.67 -5.43
C LYS A 48 10.49 -12.75 -6.29
N PHE A 49 9.88 -11.74 -6.87
CA PHE A 49 10.58 -10.63 -7.52
C PHE A 49 10.46 -9.35 -6.69
N SER A 50 11.19 -8.30 -7.03
CA SER A 50 11.01 -6.98 -6.41
C SER A 50 10.33 -6.06 -7.41
N TYR A 51 9.24 -5.39 -7.01
CA TYR A 51 8.57 -4.39 -7.85
C TYR A 51 9.48 -3.19 -8.12
N SER A 52 10.31 -2.81 -7.13
CA SER A 52 11.23 -1.66 -7.25
C SER A 52 12.56 -1.94 -6.56
N LYS A 53 13.64 -1.34 -7.05
CA LYS A 53 14.96 -1.33 -6.39
C LYS A 53 15.02 -0.45 -5.14
N TYR A 54 14.01 0.40 -4.90
CA TYR A 54 14.00 1.33 -3.77
C TYR A 54 13.50 0.72 -2.48
N PHE A 55 12.81 -0.42 -2.56
CA PHE A 55 12.43 -1.16 -1.38
C PHE A 55 13.65 -1.72 -0.66
N ASN A 56 13.56 -1.76 0.67
CA ASN A 56 14.57 -2.40 1.48
C ASN A 56 14.68 -3.89 1.10
N PRO A 57 15.90 -4.45 0.86
CA PRO A 57 16.07 -5.85 0.51
C PRO A 57 15.59 -6.86 1.56
N THR A 58 15.29 -6.42 2.78
CA THR A 58 14.67 -7.27 3.81
C THR A 58 13.14 -7.32 3.71
N CYS A 59 12.53 -6.38 2.98
CA CYS A 59 11.09 -6.31 2.73
C CYS A 59 10.71 -7.16 1.51
N ASN A 60 10.81 -8.48 1.68
CA ASN A 60 10.62 -9.46 0.61
C ASN A 60 9.16 -9.76 0.28
N PHE A 61 8.21 -9.33 1.10
CA PHE A 61 6.78 -9.46 0.82
C PHE A 61 6.31 -8.12 0.28
N GLN A 62 5.93 -8.10 -0.99
CA GLN A 62 5.50 -6.89 -1.66
C GLN A 62 4.18 -7.14 -2.37
N VAL A 63 3.35 -6.11 -2.42
CA VAL A 63 2.09 -6.13 -3.16
C VAL A 63 1.97 -4.91 -4.05
N ALA A 64 1.54 -5.10 -5.29
CA ALA A 64 1.01 -4.01 -6.12
C ALA A 64 -0.47 -3.81 -5.77
N ILE A 65 -0.85 -2.56 -5.56
CA ILE A 65 -2.21 -2.17 -5.18
C ILE A 65 -2.88 -1.63 -6.43
N SER A 66 -3.97 -2.28 -6.81
CA SER A 66 -4.78 -1.95 -7.98
C SER A 66 -6.24 -1.86 -7.58
N GLU A 67 -7.07 -1.45 -8.55
CA GLU A 67 -8.49 -1.16 -8.34
C GLU A 67 -8.74 -0.02 -7.33
N GLY A 68 -9.98 0.46 -7.29
CA GLY A 68 -10.33 1.69 -6.58
C GLY A 68 -9.82 2.96 -7.26
N LYS A 69 -9.86 4.07 -6.50
CA LYS A 69 -9.36 5.38 -6.94
C LYS A 69 -8.43 5.93 -5.87
N LEU A 70 -7.15 5.56 -5.90
CA LEU A 70 -6.18 6.14 -4.97
C LEU A 70 -5.74 7.52 -5.48
N PRO A 71 -5.87 8.58 -4.66
CA PRO A 71 -5.51 9.93 -5.09
C PRO A 71 -3.99 10.13 -5.15
N LEU A 72 -3.57 11.03 -6.04
CA LEU A 72 -2.19 11.44 -6.20
C LEU A 72 -1.97 12.87 -5.74
N LYS A 73 -0.80 13.14 -5.19
CA LYS A 73 -0.49 14.46 -4.65
C LYS A 73 -0.21 15.45 -5.78
N GLY A 74 -1.00 16.51 -5.85
CA GLY A 74 -0.90 17.55 -6.89
C GLY A 74 -1.95 17.40 -7.99
N GLU A 75 -2.77 16.36 -7.96
CA GLU A 75 -3.98 16.23 -8.76
C GLU A 75 -5.19 16.79 -8.01
N GLU A 76 -6.28 17.07 -8.73
CA GLU A 76 -7.55 17.51 -8.12
C GLU A 76 -8.15 16.34 -7.35
N GLN A 77 -8.16 16.44 -6.01
CA GLN A 77 -8.75 15.46 -5.10
C GLN A 77 -10.13 15.96 -4.72
N ASN A 78 -11.21 15.20 -4.96
CA ASN A 78 -12.55 15.56 -4.47
C ASN A 78 -13.66 14.55 -4.86
N ASN A 79 -13.45 13.25 -4.69
CA ASN A 79 -14.58 12.32 -4.76
C ASN A 79 -14.61 11.31 -3.60
N ASP A 80 -15.83 10.86 -3.27
CA ASP A 80 -16.06 9.92 -2.17
C ASP A 80 -15.35 8.57 -2.37
N TYR A 81 -15.07 8.19 -3.62
CA TYR A 81 -14.31 6.98 -3.95
C TYR A 81 -12.84 7.10 -3.55
N GLU A 82 -12.23 8.27 -3.72
CA GLU A 82 -10.86 8.53 -3.28
C GLU A 82 -10.73 8.45 -1.77
N SER A 83 -11.62 9.15 -1.07
CA SER A 83 -11.67 9.12 0.39
C SER A 83 -11.86 7.69 0.92
N LYS A 84 -12.75 6.90 0.31
CA LYS A 84 -12.98 5.51 0.70
C LYS A 84 -11.81 4.59 0.36
N SER A 85 -11.19 4.74 -0.81
CA SER A 85 -10.00 3.96 -1.21
C SER A 85 -8.82 4.23 -0.26
N LEU A 86 -8.60 5.50 0.06
CA LEU A 86 -7.54 5.93 0.97
C LEU A 86 -7.75 5.39 2.38
N LYS A 87 -9.02 5.39 2.84
CA LYS A 87 -9.37 4.78 4.12
C LYS A 87 -9.13 3.27 4.14
N ILE A 88 -9.51 2.55 3.07
CA ILE A 88 -9.25 1.10 2.95
C ILE A 88 -7.73 0.84 3.01
N LEU A 89 -6.92 1.61 2.29
CA LEU A 89 -5.46 1.48 2.31
C LEU A 89 -4.88 1.80 3.69
N HIS A 90 -5.36 2.86 4.35
CA HIS A 90 -4.94 3.23 5.70
C HIS A 90 -5.24 2.12 6.70
N ASP A 91 -6.48 1.63 6.73
CA ASP A 91 -6.90 0.56 7.62
C ASP A 91 -6.09 -0.74 7.34
N TYR A 92 -5.76 -1.01 6.08
CA TYR A 92 -4.88 -2.11 5.68
C TYR A 92 -3.46 -1.95 6.24
N ILE A 93 -2.83 -0.79 6.06
CA ILE A 93 -1.48 -0.50 6.55
C ILE A 93 -1.42 -0.58 8.08
N ILE A 94 -2.43 -0.07 8.78
CA ILE A 94 -2.55 -0.19 10.24
C ILE A 94 -2.59 -1.66 10.65
N LYS A 95 -3.36 -2.50 9.96
CA LYS A 95 -3.40 -3.95 10.23
C LYS A 95 -2.05 -4.63 9.94
N ALA A 96 -1.44 -4.36 8.78
CA ALA A 96 -0.15 -4.92 8.38
C ALA A 96 0.98 -4.50 9.33
N SER A 97 0.93 -3.28 9.87
CA SER A 97 1.94 -2.76 10.80
C SER A 97 2.01 -3.56 12.10
N LYS A 98 0.96 -4.30 12.48
CA LYS A 98 0.97 -5.17 13.67
C LYS A 98 1.85 -6.40 13.50
N GLU A 99 2.18 -6.76 12.26
CA GLU A 99 2.98 -7.94 11.92
C GLU A 99 4.39 -7.57 11.43
N SER A 100 4.68 -6.28 11.18
CA SER A 100 5.98 -5.80 10.71
C SER A 100 6.47 -4.51 11.39
N ASP A 101 7.77 -4.42 11.65
CA ASP A 101 8.43 -3.24 12.23
C ASP A 101 8.60 -2.08 11.23
N THR A 102 8.52 -2.38 9.93
CA THR A 102 8.66 -1.40 8.86
C THR A 102 7.77 -1.78 7.68
N LEU A 103 6.99 -0.82 7.21
CA LEU A 103 6.30 -0.88 5.92
C LEU A 103 6.86 0.22 5.01
N GLU A 104 6.92 -0.04 3.72
CA GLU A 104 7.36 0.93 2.72
C GLU A 104 6.30 1.06 1.64
N LEU A 105 5.71 2.25 1.52
CA LEU A 105 4.70 2.57 0.50
C LEU A 105 5.35 3.42 -0.59
N TYR A 106 5.20 3.01 -1.84
CA TYR A 106 5.80 3.63 -3.01
C TYR A 106 4.77 3.83 -4.11
N THR A 107 4.93 4.85 -4.96
CA THR A 107 4.12 4.98 -6.18
C THR A 107 4.99 5.20 -7.39
N SER A 108 4.55 4.70 -8.55
CA SER A 108 5.14 5.05 -9.84
C SER A 108 4.21 4.70 -10.99
N TRP A 109 4.43 5.34 -12.14
CA TRP A 109 3.87 4.86 -13.40
C TRP A 109 4.40 3.47 -13.75
N ASN A 110 3.55 2.66 -14.37
CA ASN A 110 3.95 1.35 -14.90
C ASN A 110 5.19 1.47 -15.81
N GLY A 111 6.25 0.73 -15.48
CA GLY A 111 7.54 0.73 -16.16
C GLY A 111 8.53 1.79 -15.67
N GLU A 112 8.15 2.61 -14.68
CA GLU A 112 9.00 3.64 -14.07
C GLU A 112 9.47 3.30 -12.65
N GLU A 113 9.21 2.09 -12.17
CA GLU A 113 9.44 1.67 -10.78
C GLU A 113 10.91 1.79 -10.34
N ASN A 114 11.81 1.84 -11.32
CA ASN A 114 13.26 1.92 -11.13
C ASN A 114 13.88 3.27 -11.53
N LEU A 115 13.06 4.26 -11.92
CA LEU A 115 13.51 5.64 -12.15
C LEU A 115 13.77 6.38 -10.82
N PRO A 116 14.62 7.42 -10.82
CA PRO A 116 14.95 8.18 -9.60
C PRO A 116 13.72 8.60 -8.77
N LEU A 117 13.80 8.38 -7.45
CA LEU A 117 12.81 8.87 -6.50
C LEU A 117 12.68 10.40 -6.62
N THR A 118 11.45 10.89 -6.58
CA THR A 118 11.18 12.32 -6.46
C THR A 118 11.29 12.79 -5.01
N ASN A 119 10.91 11.93 -4.06
CA ASN A 119 11.00 12.21 -2.64
C ASN A 119 11.07 10.92 -1.81
N LYS A 120 11.61 11.03 -0.61
CA LYS A 120 11.63 9.96 0.39
C LYS A 120 11.33 10.55 1.76
N THR A 121 10.30 10.03 2.43
CA THR A 121 9.90 10.49 3.76
C THR A 121 9.77 9.32 4.72
N GLU A 122 9.77 9.64 6.02
CA GLU A 122 9.61 8.66 7.08
C GLU A 122 8.67 9.20 8.15
N LEU A 123 7.79 8.33 8.67
CA LEU A 123 6.95 8.62 9.83
C LEU A 123 6.77 7.37 10.68
N THR A 124 6.24 7.56 11.89
CA THR A 124 5.82 6.48 12.79
C THR A 124 4.36 6.14 12.57
N ILE A 125 3.99 4.87 12.71
CA ILE A 125 2.61 4.40 12.54
C ILE A 125 1.59 5.19 13.39
N GLU A 126 1.98 5.64 14.58
CA GLU A 126 1.16 6.45 15.49
C GLU A 126 0.77 7.82 14.90
N ASN A 127 1.57 8.33 13.96
CA ASN A 127 1.34 9.62 13.31
C ASN A 127 0.76 9.46 11.90
N LEU A 128 0.48 8.23 11.45
CA LEU A 128 -0.01 7.97 10.10
C LEU A 128 -1.48 8.36 9.99
N THR A 129 -1.77 9.36 9.16
CA THR A 129 -3.13 9.70 8.72
C THR A 129 -3.36 9.25 7.28
N PRO A 130 -4.63 9.10 6.83
CA PRO A 130 -4.93 8.78 5.44
C PRO A 130 -4.26 9.73 4.44
N GLU A 131 -4.20 11.03 4.75
CA GLU A 131 -3.61 12.05 3.88
C GLU A 131 -2.10 11.86 3.67
N ASN A 132 -1.40 11.20 4.60
CA ASN A 132 0.01 10.86 4.41
C ASN A 132 0.24 9.81 3.32
N LEU A 133 -0.79 9.03 2.97
CA LEU A 133 -0.73 8.01 1.92
C LEU A 133 -0.92 8.58 0.52
N ILE A 134 -1.25 9.88 0.42
CA ILE A 134 -1.34 10.60 -0.86
C ILE A 134 0.07 11.00 -1.27
N LEU A 135 0.71 10.14 -2.04
CA LEU A 135 2.07 10.32 -2.52
C LEU A 135 2.11 10.97 -3.90
N ARG A 136 3.22 11.62 -4.22
CA ARG A 136 3.55 12.00 -5.61
C ARG A 136 4.10 10.80 -6.36
N ASP A 137 4.08 10.90 -7.69
CA ASP A 137 4.79 9.98 -8.55
C ASP A 137 6.28 9.84 -8.13
N ARG A 138 6.73 8.58 -8.00
CA ARG A 138 8.05 8.16 -7.52
C ARG A 138 8.42 8.67 -6.12
N GLU A 139 7.43 8.90 -5.26
CA GLU A 139 7.64 9.18 -3.83
C GLU A 139 7.58 7.90 -3.00
N LEU A 140 8.52 7.76 -2.06
CA LEU A 140 8.63 6.65 -1.12
C LEU A 140 8.31 7.13 0.30
N LEU A 141 7.38 6.49 0.97
CA LEU A 141 7.06 6.68 2.37
C LEU A 141 7.48 5.46 3.19
N ILE A 142 8.34 5.67 4.17
CA ILE A 142 8.72 4.65 5.16
C ILE A 142 7.86 4.83 6.41
N ILE A 143 7.22 3.76 6.85
CA ILE A 143 6.34 3.74 8.01
C ILE A 143 6.96 2.82 9.06
N LYS A 144 7.43 3.41 10.17
CA LYS A 144 8.07 2.68 11.28
C LYS A 144 7.06 2.32 12.35
N ASN A 145 7.09 1.07 12.80
CA ASN A 145 6.37 0.65 13.99
C ASN A 145 7.36 0.42 15.16
N LYS A 146 7.35 1.33 16.13
CA LYS A 146 8.27 1.32 17.30
C LYS A 146 7.98 0.18 18.28
N THR A 147 6.81 -0.45 18.23
CA THR A 147 6.39 -1.45 19.22
C THR A 147 6.96 -2.85 18.97
N PHE A 148 7.68 -3.06 17.87
CA PHE A 148 8.35 -4.33 17.59
C PHE A 148 9.63 -4.47 18.40
N THR A 149 9.53 -5.06 19.59
CA THR A 149 10.67 -5.66 20.27
C THR A 149 10.87 -7.06 19.71
N TYR A 150 12.02 -7.31 19.07
CA TYR A 150 12.44 -8.66 18.71
C TYR A 150 12.47 -9.48 20.00
N THR A 151 11.53 -10.41 20.17
CA THR A 151 11.64 -11.43 21.22
C THR A 151 12.68 -12.42 20.71
N THR A 152 13.90 -12.28 21.22
CA THR A 152 15.04 -13.16 20.92
C THR A 152 14.83 -14.53 21.55
#